data_AF-A0A0B5AZ07-F1
#
_entry.id   AF-A0A0B5AZ07-F1
#
_cell.length_a   1.000
_cell.length_b   1.000
_cell.length_c   1.000
_cell.angle_alpha   90.00
_cell.angle_beta   90.00
_cell.angle_gamma   90.00
#
_symmetry.space_group_name_H-M   'P 1'
#
loop_
_entity.id
_entity.type
_entity.pdbx_description
1 polymer ?
#
loop_
_entity_poly.entity_id
_entity_poly.type
_entity_poly.pdbx_seq_one_letter_code
_entity_poly.pdbx_strand_id
1 'polypeptide(L)'
;MSTEKKVFDFIKLPGTKAPYIQMRDARISENWELLMSKTREEVEELLKEWKQAEEHNKVVQSELMEAYKKKMDEVHAFFKGLGIEIFKYKKKGFFTEKNGYVAWFEKNVRQPIEAYYPRYRPHYSPYGHTGKKVVQGVEVSNNQSPTPLLELYDRLAHQLKRAKEQEAKDLALYTKSVIYATEERLDVEGLSVKEVIGMVDEHAKDAYLAKHFPPGTVIDQDSCDECSSYTMGERRCDCGNRRISVYVEGNIMNGFYEVVEPY
;
A
#
# COMPACT_ATOMS: atom_id res chain seq x y z
N MET A 1 21.61 -33.01 52.23
CA MET A 1 21.09 -32.65 50.88
C MET A 1 22.27 -32.19 50.03
N SER A 2 22.51 -32.80 48.87
CA SER A 2 23.67 -32.44 48.01
C SER A 2 23.56 -30.99 47.52
N THR A 3 24.71 -30.34 47.29
CA THR A 3 24.79 -28.98 46.75
C THR A 3 24.07 -28.85 45.42
N GLU A 4 24.13 -29.88 44.57
CA GLU A 4 23.40 -29.94 43.29
C GLU A 4 21.89 -29.84 43.48
N LYS A 5 21.30 -30.61 44.39
CA LYS A 5 19.86 -30.58 44.63
C LYS A 5 19.39 -29.21 45.11
N LYS A 6 20.17 -28.55 45.99
CA LYS A 6 19.89 -27.17 46.44
C LYS A 6 19.86 -26.17 45.27
N VAL A 7 20.76 -26.32 44.31
CA VAL A 7 20.86 -25.45 43.14
C VAL A 7 19.67 -25.67 42.20
N PHE A 8 19.34 -26.93 41.89
CA PHE A 8 18.19 -27.26 41.05
C PHE A 8 16.85 -26.80 41.64
N ASP A 9 16.65 -27.02 42.94
CA ASP A 9 15.42 -26.61 43.63
C ASP A 9 15.27 -25.08 43.66
N PHE A 10 16.38 -24.33 43.76
CA PHE A 10 16.37 -22.86 43.79
C PHE A 10 16.08 -22.23 42.41
N ILE A 11 16.50 -22.87 41.32
CA ILE A 11 16.33 -22.38 39.95
C ILE A 11 14.94 -22.74 39.39
N LYS A 12 14.23 -23.69 40.02
CA LYS A 12 12.90 -24.10 39.57
C LYS A 12 11.90 -22.94 39.72
N LEU A 13 11.49 -22.37 38.59
CA LEU A 13 10.51 -21.29 38.53
C LEU A 13 9.09 -21.89 38.40
N PRO A 14 8.09 -21.38 39.15
CA PRO A 14 6.71 -21.84 39.05
C PRO A 14 6.14 -21.42 37.71
N GLY A 15 5.81 -22.36 36.80
CA GLY A 15 5.52 -22.05 35.40
C GLY A 15 4.56 -20.89 35.19
N THR A 16 4.95 -19.91 34.36
CA THR A 16 4.06 -18.88 33.82
C THR A 16 4.49 -18.51 32.39
N LYS A 17 3.51 -18.15 31.57
CA LYS A 17 3.70 -17.45 30.29
C LYS A 17 3.71 -15.95 30.60
N ALA A 18 4.57 -15.18 29.95
CA ALA A 18 4.56 -13.74 30.09
C ALA A 18 3.19 -13.16 29.69
N PRO A 19 2.66 -12.18 30.45
CA PRO A 19 1.29 -11.68 30.30
C PRO A 19 1.16 -10.64 29.17
N TYR A 20 1.97 -10.73 28.12
CA TYR A 20 1.88 -9.78 27.01
C TYR A 20 0.54 -9.90 26.30
N ILE A 21 -0.11 -8.76 26.05
CA ILE A 21 -1.28 -8.69 25.18
C ILE A 21 -0.82 -8.92 23.75
N GLN A 22 -1.40 -9.92 23.10
CA GLN A 22 -1.23 -10.12 21.66
C GLN A 22 -2.11 -9.13 20.89
N MET A 23 -1.54 -8.49 19.87
CA MET A 23 -2.29 -7.58 19.03
C MET A 23 -3.14 -8.37 18.04
N ARG A 24 -4.44 -8.04 17.97
CA ARG A 24 -5.34 -8.55 16.93
C ARG A 24 -4.82 -8.12 15.56
N ASP A 25 -4.91 -9.03 14.58
CA ASP A 25 -4.53 -8.78 13.19
C ASP A 25 -3.11 -8.18 13.03
N ALA A 26 -2.16 -8.61 13.85
CA ALA A 26 -0.78 -8.13 13.91
C ALA A 26 -0.03 -7.94 12.57
N ARG A 27 -0.46 -8.61 11.50
CA ARG A 27 0.12 -8.55 10.15
C ARG A 27 -0.77 -7.84 9.13
N ILE A 28 -1.77 -7.09 9.57
CA ILE A 28 -2.71 -6.41 8.67
C ILE A 28 -2.04 -5.38 7.75
N SER A 29 -0.97 -4.72 8.22
CA SER A 29 -0.16 -3.81 7.39
C SER A 29 0.54 -4.51 6.23
N GLU A 30 0.75 -5.83 6.35
CA GLU A 30 1.31 -6.68 5.30
C GLU A 30 0.21 -7.36 4.47
N ASN A 31 -1.01 -7.50 4.99
CA ASN A 31 -2.13 -8.14 4.29
C ASN A 31 -3.14 -7.10 3.80
N TRP A 32 -2.89 -6.52 2.63
CA TRP A 32 -3.70 -5.44 2.09
C TRP A 32 -5.11 -5.87 1.68
N GLU A 33 -5.32 -7.14 1.34
CA GLU A 33 -6.66 -7.70 1.09
C GLU A 33 -7.49 -7.63 2.37
N LEU A 34 -6.94 -8.11 3.49
CA LEU A 34 -7.58 -8.04 4.80
C LEU A 34 -7.75 -6.59 5.28
N LEU A 35 -6.80 -5.70 4.99
CA LEU A 35 -6.92 -4.29 5.33
C LEU A 35 -8.08 -3.63 4.57
N MET A 36 -8.25 -3.94 3.28
CA MET A 36 -9.30 -3.39 2.41
C MET A 36 -10.66 -4.07 2.60
N SER A 37 -10.72 -5.20 3.31
CA SER A 37 -12.00 -5.80 3.73
C SER A 37 -12.59 -5.16 4.97
N LYS A 38 -11.86 -4.28 5.66
CA LYS A 38 -12.33 -3.56 6.84
C LYS A 38 -12.87 -2.18 6.48
N THR A 39 -13.74 -1.63 7.31
CA THR A 39 -14.12 -0.21 7.23
C THR A 39 -13.03 0.68 7.82
N ARG A 40 -13.10 1.97 7.52
CA ARG A 40 -12.16 2.95 8.06
C ARG A 40 -12.23 3.02 9.59
N GLU A 41 -13.44 2.94 10.14
CA GLU A 41 -13.72 2.95 11.57
C GLU A 41 -13.09 1.72 12.26
N GLU A 42 -13.23 0.53 11.66
CA GLU A 42 -12.60 -0.70 12.18
C GLU A 42 -11.06 -0.59 12.21
N VAL A 43 -10.45 0.07 11.21
CA VAL A 43 -9.00 0.31 11.19
C VAL A 43 -8.57 1.31 12.27
N GLU A 44 -9.37 2.36 12.51
CA GLU A 44 -9.12 3.31 13.60
C GLU A 44 -9.24 2.65 14.98
N GLU A 45 -10.24 1.79 15.18
CA GLU A 45 -10.40 1.01 16.41
C GLU A 45 -9.21 0.06 16.62
N LEU A 46 -8.78 -0.65 15.58
CA LEU A 46 -7.60 -1.51 15.65
C LEU A 46 -6.34 -0.72 16.05
N LEU A 47 -6.15 0.48 15.51
CA LEU A 47 -5.04 1.36 15.90
C LEU A 47 -5.12 1.79 17.37
N LYS A 48 -6.32 2.03 17.91
CA LYS A 48 -6.51 2.34 19.33
C LYS A 48 -6.15 1.13 20.20
N GLU A 49 -6.62 -0.07 19.83
CA GLU A 49 -6.28 -1.32 20.51
C GLU A 49 -4.77 -1.57 20.53
N TRP A 50 -4.09 -1.35 19.40
CA TRP A 50 -2.64 -1.55 19.29
C TRP A 50 -1.87 -0.59 20.20
N LYS A 51 -2.29 0.69 20.27
CA LYS A 51 -1.70 1.67 21.19
C LYS A 51 -1.89 1.28 22.66
N GLN A 52 -3.06 0.78 23.02
CA GLN A 52 -3.33 0.30 24.39
C GLN A 52 -2.49 -0.93 24.73
N ALA A 53 -2.43 -1.92 23.82
CA ALA A 53 -1.61 -3.11 23.98
C ALA A 53 -0.12 -2.77 24.06
N GLU A 54 0.33 -1.78 23.27
CA GLU A 54 1.69 -1.27 23.33
C GLU A 54 2.02 -0.71 24.71
N GLU A 55 1.19 0.18 25.23
CA GLU A 55 1.43 0.82 26.53
C GLU A 55 1.42 -0.21 27.67
N HIS A 56 0.44 -1.12 27.67
CA HIS A 56 0.42 -2.24 28.62
C HIS A 56 1.69 -3.11 28.53
N ASN A 57 2.10 -3.48 27.31
CA ASN A 57 3.26 -4.31 27.10
C ASN A 57 4.57 -3.62 27.50
N LYS A 58 4.66 -2.28 27.44
CA LYS A 58 5.80 -1.53 28.00
C LYS A 58 5.88 -1.66 29.52
N VAL A 59 4.75 -1.50 30.21
CA VAL A 59 4.67 -1.64 31.68
C VAL A 59 5.09 -3.05 32.09
N VAL A 60 4.47 -4.08 31.48
CA VAL A 60 4.82 -5.48 31.71
C VAL A 60 6.29 -5.75 31.45
N GLN A 61 6.86 -5.21 30.36
CA GLN A 61 8.29 -5.40 30.07
C GLN A 61 9.18 -4.78 31.15
N SER A 62 8.84 -3.59 31.65
CA SER A 62 9.59 -2.96 32.74
C SER A 62 9.56 -3.81 34.01
N GLU A 63 8.38 -4.28 34.41
CA GLU A 63 8.20 -5.15 35.58
C GLU A 63 8.97 -6.47 35.43
N LEU A 64 8.91 -7.11 34.26
CA LEU A 64 9.66 -8.33 33.97
C LEU A 64 11.17 -8.10 34.01
N MET A 65 11.66 -6.97 33.51
CA MET A 65 13.09 -6.62 33.54
C MET A 65 13.59 -6.37 34.97
N GLU A 66 12.79 -5.72 35.81
CA GLU A 66 13.09 -5.54 37.23
C GLU A 66 13.08 -6.87 37.99
N ALA A 67 12.06 -7.70 37.77
CA ALA A 67 11.95 -9.03 38.37
C ALA A 67 13.10 -9.95 37.94
N TYR A 68 13.46 -9.93 36.65
CA TYR A 68 14.63 -10.62 36.11
C TYR A 68 15.90 -10.19 36.85
N LYS A 69 16.13 -8.88 36.98
CA LYS A 69 17.34 -8.34 37.60
C LYS A 69 17.42 -8.78 39.06
N LYS A 70 16.33 -8.63 39.81
CA LYS A 70 16.23 -9.08 41.20
C LYS A 70 16.52 -10.58 41.33
N LYS A 71 15.92 -11.42 40.47
CA LYS A 71 16.14 -12.86 40.51
C LYS A 71 17.58 -13.24 40.19
N MET A 72 18.21 -12.58 39.23
CA MET A 72 19.62 -12.80 38.91
C MET A 72 20.55 -12.39 40.06
N ASP A 73 20.23 -11.30 40.76
CA ASP A 73 20.99 -10.86 41.94
C ASP A 73 20.84 -11.87 43.09
N GLU A 74 19.63 -12.40 43.32
CA GLU A 74 19.39 -13.50 44.29
C GLU A 74 20.19 -14.76 43.95
N VAL A 75 20.21 -15.16 42.67
CA VAL A 75 21.01 -16.29 42.18
C VAL A 75 22.49 -16.05 42.41
N HIS A 76 23.01 -14.87 42.08
CA HIS A 76 24.41 -14.55 42.32
C HIS A 76 24.78 -14.63 43.80
N ALA A 77 23.92 -14.08 44.68
CA ALA A 77 24.11 -14.14 46.13
C ALA A 77 24.07 -15.58 46.66
N PHE A 78 23.15 -16.41 46.16
CA PHE A 78 23.02 -17.82 46.54
C PHE A 78 24.28 -18.62 46.20
N PHE A 79 24.77 -18.54 44.95
CA PHE A 79 25.98 -19.23 44.53
C PHE A 79 27.22 -18.75 45.31
N LYS A 80 27.34 -17.43 45.55
CA LYS A 80 28.39 -16.87 46.39
C LYS A 80 28.34 -17.41 47.82
N GLY A 81 27.15 -17.55 48.40
CA GLY A 81 26.94 -18.14 49.73
C GLY A 81 27.33 -19.62 49.82
N LEU A 82 27.33 -20.33 48.68
CA LEU A 82 27.85 -21.70 48.56
C LEU A 82 29.36 -21.77 48.28
N GLY A 83 30.05 -20.62 48.20
CA GLY A 83 31.46 -20.55 47.81
C GLY A 83 31.71 -20.82 46.33
N ILE A 84 30.68 -20.75 45.49
CA ILE A 84 30.79 -20.97 44.04
C ILE A 84 30.95 -19.63 43.34
N GLU A 85 32.11 -19.40 42.73
CA GLU A 85 32.34 -18.20 41.91
C GLU A 85 31.66 -18.31 40.55
N ILE A 86 30.82 -17.32 40.23
CA ILE A 86 30.19 -17.21 38.91
C ILE A 86 31.13 -16.42 38.00
N PHE A 87 31.82 -17.13 37.12
CA PHE A 87 32.67 -16.50 36.11
C PHE A 87 31.85 -15.92 34.97
N LYS A 88 32.07 -14.63 34.70
CA LYS A 88 31.64 -13.97 33.46
C LYS A 88 32.86 -13.80 32.57
N TYR A 89 32.75 -14.19 31.31
CA TYR A 89 33.78 -13.87 30.33
C TYR A 89 33.82 -12.34 30.18
N LYS A 90 34.93 -11.72 30.59
CA LYS A 90 35.24 -10.34 30.26
C LYS A 90 35.92 -10.34 28.90
N LYS A 91 35.48 -9.49 27.97
CA LYS A 91 36.22 -9.21 26.73
C LYS A 91 37.66 -8.83 27.09
N LYS A 92 38.64 -9.64 26.66
CA LYS A 92 40.06 -9.27 26.60
C LYS A 92 40.56 -9.59 25.18
N GLY A 93 40.78 -8.55 24.37
CA GLY A 93 41.52 -8.66 23.10
C GLY A 93 40.73 -9.20 21.88
N PHE A 94 41.50 -9.76 20.93
CA PHE A 94 41.16 -10.09 19.53
C PHE A 94 40.07 -11.17 19.32
N PHE A 95 39.61 -11.85 20.37
CA PHE A 95 38.57 -12.89 20.26
C PHE A 95 37.19 -12.28 20.56
N THR A 96 36.44 -11.99 19.51
CA THR A 96 35.14 -11.29 19.50
C THR A 96 33.96 -12.11 20.01
N GLU A 97 34.11 -13.42 20.21
CA GLU A 97 32.97 -14.35 20.18
C GLU A 97 32.37 -14.73 21.55
N LYS A 98 32.99 -14.41 22.68
CA LYS A 98 32.51 -14.88 24.00
C LYS A 98 32.28 -13.75 25.00
N ASN A 99 31.15 -13.09 24.85
CA ASN A 99 30.51 -12.30 25.92
C ASN A 99 29.48 -13.19 26.63
N GLY A 100 29.53 -13.32 27.97
CA GLY A 100 28.49 -14.01 28.71
C GLY A 100 28.97 -14.82 29.92
N TYR A 101 28.09 -15.70 30.41
CA TYR A 101 28.41 -16.64 31.49
C TYR A 101 29.08 -17.91 30.93
N VAL A 102 29.73 -18.69 31.81
CA VAL A 102 30.18 -20.05 31.47
C VAL A 102 29.00 -20.87 30.94
N ALA A 103 29.25 -21.72 29.93
CA ALA A 103 28.20 -22.43 29.19
C ALA A 103 27.18 -23.17 30.07
N TRP A 104 27.63 -23.79 31.17
CA TRP A 104 26.73 -24.46 32.11
C TRP A 104 25.78 -23.49 32.81
N PHE A 105 26.28 -22.34 33.29
CA PHE A 105 25.46 -21.34 33.98
C PHE A 105 24.50 -20.64 33.00
N GLU A 106 24.99 -20.34 31.79
CA GLU A 106 24.18 -19.78 30.72
C GLU A 106 22.98 -20.69 30.40
N LYS A 107 23.23 -21.99 30.17
CA LYS A 107 22.19 -22.96 29.78
C LYS A 107 21.25 -23.36 30.92
N ASN A 108 21.76 -23.58 32.13
CA ASN A 108 20.99 -24.17 33.22
C ASN A 108 20.41 -23.14 34.20
N VAL A 109 20.87 -21.89 34.15
CA VAL A 109 20.45 -20.86 35.10
C VAL A 109 19.88 -19.66 34.37
N ARG A 110 20.69 -19.01 33.53
CA ARG A 110 20.29 -17.76 32.87
C ARG A 110 19.16 -18.00 31.87
N GLN A 111 19.31 -18.94 30.94
CA GLN A 111 18.29 -19.21 29.91
C GLN A 111 16.92 -19.58 30.52
N PRO A 112 16.83 -20.45 31.56
CA PRO A 112 15.56 -20.70 32.24
C PRO A 112 14.93 -19.46 32.88
N ILE A 113 15.74 -18.59 33.51
CA ILE A 113 15.27 -17.33 34.08
C ILE A 113 14.83 -16.37 32.98
N GLU A 114 15.55 -16.29 31.86
CA GLU A 114 15.21 -15.46 30.72
C GLU A 114 13.96 -15.96 29.98
N ALA A 115 13.73 -17.27 29.92
CA ALA A 115 12.50 -17.85 29.40
C ALA A 115 11.28 -17.51 30.28
N TYR A 116 11.50 -17.40 31.59
CA TYR A 116 10.46 -17.03 32.55
C TYR A 116 10.18 -15.53 32.59
N TYR A 117 11.22 -14.71 32.48
CA TYR A 117 11.16 -13.25 32.37
C TYR A 117 11.66 -12.83 30.98
N PRO A 118 10.86 -13.06 29.92
CA PRO A 118 11.28 -12.72 28.56
C PRO A 118 11.53 -11.23 28.45
N ARG A 119 12.68 -10.88 27.88
CA ARG A 119 13.10 -9.49 27.68
C ARG A 119 12.56 -8.89 26.40
N TYR A 120 12.15 -9.74 25.46
CA TYR A 120 11.57 -9.35 24.19
C TYR A 120 10.10 -8.97 24.38
N ARG A 121 9.77 -7.77 23.92
CA ARG A 121 8.39 -7.35 23.71
C ARG A 121 7.95 -7.76 22.31
N PRO A 122 6.75 -8.35 22.13
CA PRO A 122 6.15 -8.51 20.82
C PRO A 122 6.12 -7.17 20.08
N HIS A 123 6.97 -7.03 19.06
CA HIS A 123 6.98 -5.85 18.22
C HIS A 123 6.01 -6.09 17.08
N TYR A 124 4.96 -5.27 17.06
CA TYR A 124 4.05 -5.16 15.93
C TYR A 124 4.19 -3.76 15.37
N SER A 125 4.22 -3.67 14.04
CA SER A 125 4.44 -2.41 13.34
C SER A 125 3.09 -1.93 12.78
N PRO A 126 2.49 -0.85 13.29
CA PRO A 126 1.31 -0.20 12.69
C PRO A 126 1.69 0.54 11.40
N TYR A 127 2.77 0.16 10.75
CA TYR A 127 3.29 0.81 9.57
C TYR A 127 3.28 -0.16 8.40
N GLY A 128 2.74 0.31 7.29
CA GLY A 128 2.94 -0.27 5.98
C GLY A 128 4.35 0.01 5.46
N HIS A 129 4.84 -0.93 4.66
CA HIS A 129 6.05 -0.78 3.88
C HIS A 129 5.71 -0.48 2.43
N THR A 130 6.73 -0.04 1.69
CA THR A 130 6.67 0.13 0.24
C THR A 130 6.37 -1.20 -0.43
N GLY A 131 5.51 -1.19 -1.45
CA GLY A 131 5.15 -2.40 -2.18
C GLY A 131 4.07 -2.20 -3.23
N LYS A 132 3.75 -3.27 -3.93
CA LYS A 132 2.62 -3.38 -4.86
C LYS A 132 1.91 -4.69 -4.63
N LYS A 133 0.57 -4.71 -4.70
CA LYS A 133 -0.24 -5.91 -4.59
C LYS A 133 -1.50 -5.78 -5.43
N VAL A 134 -2.05 -6.92 -5.84
CA VAL A 134 -3.39 -6.98 -6.42
C VAL A 134 -4.38 -7.13 -5.28
N VAL A 135 -5.35 -6.22 -5.22
CA VAL A 135 -6.45 -6.24 -4.25
C VAL A 135 -7.76 -6.10 -5.01
N GLN A 136 -8.70 -7.02 -4.82
CA GLN A 136 -9.96 -7.05 -5.58
C GLN A 136 -9.77 -6.95 -7.10
N GLY A 137 -8.72 -7.59 -7.64
CA GLY A 137 -8.40 -7.56 -9.07
C GLY A 137 -7.69 -6.28 -9.57
N VAL A 138 -7.47 -5.29 -8.71
CA VAL A 138 -6.80 -4.02 -9.04
C VAL A 138 -5.38 -4.01 -8.48
N GLU A 139 -4.38 -3.67 -9.29
CA GLU A 139 -3.02 -3.39 -8.79
C GLU A 139 -3.03 -2.07 -8.00
N VAL A 140 -2.75 -2.16 -6.70
CA VAL A 140 -2.57 -1.02 -5.81
C VAL A 140 -1.14 -0.97 -5.30
N SER A 141 -0.66 0.23 -4.99
CA SER A 141 0.73 0.45 -4.58
C SER A 141 0.86 1.38 -3.39
N ASN A 142 1.91 1.16 -2.60
CA ASN A 142 2.38 2.09 -1.59
C ASN A 142 3.82 2.46 -1.90
N ASN A 143 4.09 3.74 -2.12
CA ASN A 143 5.40 4.29 -2.48
C ASN A 143 6.11 4.98 -1.32
N GLN A 144 5.58 4.91 -0.10
CA GLN A 144 6.19 5.50 1.10
C GLN A 144 6.41 4.44 2.18
N SER A 145 7.48 4.60 2.96
CA SER A 145 7.79 3.73 4.09
C SER A 145 8.62 4.51 5.13
N PRO A 146 8.30 4.41 6.43
CA PRO A 146 7.11 3.75 7.00
C PRO A 146 5.84 4.60 6.79
N THR A 147 4.70 3.96 6.47
CA THR A 147 3.39 4.64 6.32
C THR A 147 2.45 4.22 7.43
N PRO A 148 1.89 5.14 8.25
CA PRO A 148 0.88 4.79 9.26
C PRO A 148 -0.28 3.97 8.68
N LEU A 149 -0.79 2.98 9.43
CA LEU A 149 -1.81 2.04 8.94
C LEU A 149 -3.05 2.72 8.36
N LEU A 150 -3.52 3.79 9.00
CA LEU A 150 -4.69 4.55 8.53
C LEU A 150 -4.41 5.27 7.21
N GLU A 151 -3.23 5.86 7.07
CA GLU A 151 -2.81 6.53 5.83
C GLU A 151 -2.62 5.52 4.70
N LEU A 152 -2.06 4.35 5.01
CA LEU A 152 -1.99 3.23 4.07
C LEU A 152 -3.40 2.84 3.60
N TYR A 153 -4.33 2.68 4.54
CA TYR A 153 -5.73 2.36 4.24
C TYR A 153 -6.35 3.39 3.29
N ASP A 154 -6.29 4.67 3.66
CA ASP A 154 -6.92 5.76 2.88
C ASP A 154 -6.35 5.82 1.45
N ARG A 155 -5.03 5.61 1.31
CA ARG A 155 -4.35 5.61 0.01
C ARG A 155 -4.76 4.44 -0.88
N LEU A 156 -4.83 3.24 -0.32
CA LEU A 156 -5.24 2.04 -1.04
C LEU A 156 -6.73 2.11 -1.43
N ALA A 157 -7.59 2.55 -0.50
CA ALA A 157 -9.01 2.74 -0.74
C ALA A 157 -9.27 3.75 -1.87
N HIS A 158 -8.52 4.86 -1.90
CA HIS A 158 -8.60 5.85 -2.97
C HIS A 158 -8.15 5.29 -4.34
N GLN A 159 -7.09 4.48 -4.39
CA GLN A 159 -6.66 3.81 -5.63
C GLN A 159 -7.73 2.84 -6.14
N LEU A 160 -8.30 2.01 -5.26
CA LEU A 160 -9.40 1.10 -5.60
C LEU A 160 -10.61 1.86 -6.14
N LYS A 161 -11.00 2.94 -5.46
CA LYS A 161 -12.11 3.79 -5.89
C LYS A 161 -11.89 4.35 -7.30
N ARG A 162 -10.71 4.93 -7.57
CA ARG A 162 -10.37 5.47 -8.90
C ARG A 162 -10.38 4.40 -9.98
N ALA A 163 -9.85 3.21 -9.69
CA ALA A 163 -9.84 2.10 -10.63
C ALA A 163 -11.28 1.67 -11.00
N LYS A 164 -12.16 1.50 -10.02
CA LYS A 164 -13.58 1.17 -10.25
C LYS A 164 -14.32 2.27 -11.01
N GLU A 165 -14.05 3.54 -10.69
CA GLU A 165 -14.64 4.67 -11.42
C GLU A 165 -14.18 4.71 -12.89
N GLN A 166 -12.90 4.39 -13.15
CA GLN A 166 -12.39 4.32 -14.51
C GLN A 166 -13.00 3.15 -15.28
N GLU A 167 -13.06 1.96 -14.67
CA GLU A 167 -13.71 0.79 -15.26
C GLU A 167 -15.18 1.06 -15.61
N ALA A 168 -15.92 1.74 -14.72
CA ALA A 168 -17.30 2.14 -14.98
C ALA A 168 -17.42 3.13 -16.16
N LYS A 169 -16.48 4.08 -16.29
CA LYS A 169 -16.43 5.00 -17.43
C LYS A 169 -16.12 4.28 -18.74
N ASP A 170 -15.16 3.37 -18.72
CA ASP A 170 -14.76 2.60 -19.90
C ASP A 170 -15.91 1.70 -20.37
N LEU A 171 -16.63 1.05 -19.43
CA LEU A 171 -17.82 0.26 -19.72
C LEU A 171 -18.97 1.12 -20.29
N ALA A 172 -19.19 2.31 -19.74
CA ALA A 172 -20.20 3.23 -20.26
C ALA A 172 -19.88 3.71 -21.68
N LEU A 173 -18.61 4.05 -21.94
CA LEU A 173 -18.13 4.44 -23.26
C LEU A 173 -18.27 3.29 -24.27
N TYR A 174 -17.88 2.07 -23.87
CA TYR A 174 -18.05 0.89 -24.70
C TYR A 174 -19.52 0.62 -25.03
N THR A 175 -20.41 0.70 -24.03
CA THR A 175 -21.86 0.50 -24.23
C THR A 175 -22.42 1.50 -25.23
N LYS A 176 -22.09 2.78 -25.09
CA LYS A 176 -22.51 3.80 -26.08
C LYS A 176 -21.92 3.53 -27.46
N SER A 177 -20.69 3.03 -27.54
CA SER A 177 -20.03 2.75 -28.81
C SER A 177 -20.74 1.63 -29.55
N VAL A 178 -21.14 0.57 -28.83
CA VAL A 178 -21.92 -0.55 -29.39
C VAL A 178 -23.30 -0.09 -29.86
N ILE A 179 -23.99 0.78 -29.10
CA ILE A 179 -25.28 1.35 -29.52
C ILE A 179 -25.12 2.12 -30.83
N TYR A 180 -24.14 3.05 -30.89
CA TYR A 180 -23.86 3.83 -32.09
C TYR A 180 -23.49 2.94 -33.29
N ALA A 181 -22.61 1.96 -33.08
CA ALA A 181 -22.25 1.00 -34.13
C ALA A 181 -23.47 0.23 -34.66
N THR A 182 -24.42 -0.10 -33.80
CA THR A 182 -25.66 -0.78 -34.20
C THR A 182 -26.57 0.15 -35.01
N GLU A 183 -26.71 1.41 -34.59
CA GLU A 183 -27.52 2.44 -35.28
C GLU A 183 -26.97 2.73 -36.69
N GLU A 184 -25.65 2.85 -36.81
CA GLU A 184 -24.94 3.12 -38.07
C GLU A 184 -24.58 1.85 -38.85
N ARG A 185 -24.97 0.66 -38.35
CA ARG A 185 -24.71 -0.66 -38.97
C ARG A 185 -23.23 -0.94 -39.25
N LEU A 186 -22.36 -0.53 -38.33
CA LEU A 186 -20.94 -0.83 -38.37
C LEU A 186 -20.70 -2.28 -37.93
N ASP A 187 -19.86 -2.99 -38.69
CA ASP A 187 -19.43 -4.34 -38.32
C ASP A 187 -18.36 -4.25 -37.22
N VAL A 188 -18.75 -4.66 -36.01
CA VAL A 188 -17.89 -4.70 -34.82
C VAL A 188 -17.60 -6.13 -34.35
N GLU A 189 -18.00 -7.14 -35.13
CA GLU A 189 -17.87 -8.53 -34.72
C GLU A 189 -16.39 -8.95 -34.62
N GLY A 190 -16.03 -9.62 -33.52
CA GLY A 190 -14.66 -10.08 -33.29
C GLY A 190 -13.65 -9.00 -32.86
N LEU A 191 -14.07 -7.74 -32.77
CA LEU A 191 -13.21 -6.64 -32.29
C LEU A 191 -13.12 -6.62 -30.77
N SER A 192 -11.96 -6.23 -30.25
CA SER A 192 -11.77 -5.94 -28.83
C SER A 192 -12.48 -4.65 -28.42
N VAL A 193 -12.72 -4.48 -27.12
CA VAL A 193 -13.34 -3.26 -26.56
C VAL A 193 -12.65 -1.98 -27.04
N LYS A 194 -11.31 -1.97 -27.09
CA LYS A 194 -10.55 -0.80 -27.54
C LYS A 194 -10.71 -0.53 -29.04
N GLU A 195 -10.75 -1.59 -29.85
CA GLU A 195 -10.95 -1.47 -31.30
C GLU A 195 -12.34 -0.97 -31.64
N VAL A 196 -13.38 -1.48 -30.94
CA VAL A 196 -14.76 -0.98 -31.11
C VAL A 196 -14.85 0.50 -30.77
N ILE A 197 -14.30 0.91 -29.62
CA ILE A 197 -14.32 2.33 -29.21
C ILE A 197 -13.57 3.20 -30.22
N GLY A 198 -12.38 2.78 -30.67
CA GLY A 198 -11.57 3.55 -31.62
C GLY A 198 -12.27 3.71 -32.97
N MET A 199 -12.78 2.62 -33.54
CA MET A 199 -13.48 2.64 -34.83
C MET A 199 -14.74 3.50 -34.78
N VAL A 200 -15.54 3.39 -33.71
CA VAL A 200 -16.75 4.19 -33.53
C VAL A 200 -16.42 5.67 -33.34
N ASP A 201 -15.36 6.00 -32.60
CA ASP A 201 -14.95 7.38 -32.39
C ASP A 201 -14.50 8.06 -33.70
N GLU A 202 -13.72 7.36 -34.52
CA GLU A 202 -13.33 7.83 -35.86
C GLU A 202 -14.56 8.03 -36.76
N HIS A 203 -15.43 7.02 -36.87
CA HIS A 203 -16.63 7.12 -37.69
C HIS A 203 -17.56 8.26 -37.23
N ALA A 204 -17.74 8.41 -35.92
CA ALA A 204 -18.60 9.45 -35.36
C ALA A 204 -18.05 10.86 -35.59
N LYS A 205 -16.72 11.04 -35.53
CA LYS A 205 -16.06 12.31 -35.88
C LYS A 205 -16.23 12.65 -37.35
N ASP A 206 -16.03 11.68 -38.23
CA ASP A 206 -16.23 11.86 -39.68
C ASP A 206 -17.69 12.19 -40.00
N ALA A 207 -18.64 11.49 -39.38
CA ALA A 207 -20.07 11.76 -39.51
C ALA A 207 -20.44 13.17 -38.99
N TYR A 208 -19.82 13.60 -37.89
CA TYR A 208 -20.01 14.95 -37.36
C TYR A 208 -19.51 16.02 -38.33
N LEU A 209 -18.29 15.88 -38.87
CA LEU A 209 -17.74 16.78 -39.88
C LEU A 209 -18.63 16.85 -41.12
N ALA A 210 -19.04 15.70 -41.66
CA ALA A 210 -19.87 15.65 -42.86
C ALA A 210 -21.24 16.34 -42.66
N LYS A 211 -21.80 16.26 -41.45
CA LYS A 211 -23.11 16.83 -41.13
C LYS A 211 -23.06 18.33 -40.84
N HIS A 212 -22.07 18.79 -40.09
CA HIS A 212 -21.99 20.16 -39.60
C HIS A 212 -21.12 21.07 -40.49
N PHE A 213 -20.11 20.51 -41.14
CA PHE A 213 -19.14 21.21 -41.98
C PHE A 213 -18.97 20.51 -43.34
N PRO A 214 -20.03 20.42 -44.17
CA PRO A 214 -19.90 19.85 -45.51
C PRO A 214 -18.91 20.68 -46.36
N PRO A 215 -18.32 20.09 -47.42
CA PRO A 215 -17.45 20.82 -48.33
C PRO A 215 -18.13 22.08 -48.89
N GLY A 216 -17.40 23.20 -48.87
CA GLY A 216 -17.93 24.52 -49.26
C GLY A 216 -18.54 25.33 -48.12
N THR A 217 -18.68 24.78 -46.90
CA THR A 217 -19.05 25.57 -45.73
C THR A 217 -17.94 26.55 -45.38
N VAL A 218 -18.30 27.83 -45.19
CA VAL A 218 -17.37 28.85 -44.71
C VAL A 218 -17.32 28.81 -43.19
N ILE A 219 -16.12 28.67 -42.64
CA ILE A 219 -15.83 28.62 -41.21
C ILE A 219 -15.08 29.89 -40.84
N ASP A 220 -15.58 30.61 -39.83
CA ASP A 220 -14.89 31.76 -39.27
C ASP A 220 -13.67 31.28 -38.46
N GLN A 221 -12.54 31.96 -38.66
CA GLN A 221 -11.28 31.69 -37.99
C GLN A 221 -10.54 32.99 -37.66
N ASP A 222 -10.03 33.09 -36.43
CA ASP A 222 -9.25 34.26 -35.98
C ASP A 222 -7.75 34.11 -36.27
N SER A 223 -7.37 33.07 -37.02
CA SER A 223 -5.98 32.70 -37.20
C SER A 223 -5.25 33.40 -38.36
N CYS A 224 -5.88 34.29 -39.14
CA CYS A 224 -5.21 35.00 -40.24
C CYS A 224 -5.48 36.51 -40.20
N ASP A 225 -4.42 37.31 -40.37
CA ASP A 225 -4.49 38.77 -40.27
C ASP A 225 -5.17 39.45 -41.49
N GLU A 226 -5.26 38.74 -42.61
CA GLU A 226 -5.78 39.25 -43.89
C GLU A 226 -7.19 38.75 -44.22
N CYS A 227 -7.62 37.63 -43.63
CA CYS A 227 -8.98 37.11 -43.76
C CYS A 227 -9.36 36.35 -42.49
N SER A 228 -10.63 36.42 -42.12
CA SER A 228 -11.16 35.70 -40.95
C SER A 228 -11.94 34.45 -41.33
N SER A 229 -11.75 33.92 -42.54
CA SER A 229 -12.58 32.85 -43.07
C SER A 229 -11.76 31.77 -43.77
N TYR A 230 -12.31 30.56 -43.73
CA TYR A 230 -11.78 29.38 -44.40
C TYR A 230 -12.94 28.58 -44.98
N THR A 231 -12.85 28.21 -46.24
CA THR A 231 -13.84 27.34 -46.89
C THR A 231 -13.46 25.87 -46.73
N MET A 232 -14.34 25.08 -46.12
CA MET A 232 -14.11 23.66 -45.83
C MET A 232 -13.84 22.86 -47.12
N GLY A 233 -12.71 22.17 -47.15
CA GLY A 233 -12.21 21.41 -48.32
C GLY A 233 -11.05 22.08 -49.05
N GLU A 234 -10.81 23.37 -48.79
CA GLU A 234 -9.62 24.06 -49.27
C GLU A 234 -8.39 23.73 -48.40
N ARG A 235 -7.19 23.98 -48.93
CA ARG A 235 -5.94 23.77 -48.16
C ARG A 235 -5.46 25.01 -47.42
N ARG A 236 -6.03 26.17 -47.74
CA ARG A 236 -5.60 27.48 -47.28
C ARG A 236 -6.82 28.33 -46.91
N CYS A 237 -6.60 29.35 -46.10
CA CYS A 237 -7.60 30.39 -45.83
C CYS A 237 -7.99 31.13 -47.13
N ASP A 238 -9.07 31.92 -47.09
CA ASP A 238 -9.65 32.51 -48.30
C ASP A 238 -8.71 33.53 -48.99
N CYS A 239 -7.80 34.18 -48.26
CA CYS A 239 -6.75 35.02 -48.86
C CYS A 239 -5.53 34.23 -49.39
N GLY A 240 -5.47 32.91 -49.12
CA GLY A 240 -4.40 32.02 -49.56
C GLY A 240 -3.12 32.07 -48.70
N ASN A 241 -3.08 32.83 -47.61
CA ASN A 241 -1.84 33.07 -46.86
C ASN A 241 -1.46 31.89 -45.93
N ARG A 242 -2.40 31.42 -45.09
CA ARG A 242 -2.16 30.34 -44.11
C ARG A 242 -2.76 29.00 -44.56
N ARG A 243 -2.13 27.89 -44.18
CA ARG A 243 -2.74 26.55 -44.33
C ARG A 243 -3.62 26.28 -43.12
N ILE A 244 -4.80 25.72 -43.35
CA ILE A 244 -5.76 25.46 -42.28
C ILE A 244 -6.00 23.95 -42.20
N SER A 245 -6.03 23.42 -40.98
CA SER A 245 -6.56 22.09 -40.71
C SER A 245 -7.75 22.20 -39.76
N VAL A 246 -8.80 21.44 -40.04
CA VAL A 246 -9.95 21.28 -39.15
C VAL A 246 -9.95 19.85 -38.65
N TYR A 247 -10.02 19.67 -37.34
CA TYR A 247 -10.19 18.37 -36.71
C TYR A 247 -11.29 18.42 -35.64
N VAL A 248 -11.80 17.25 -35.27
CA VAL A 248 -12.87 17.13 -34.26
C VAL A 248 -12.29 16.57 -32.98
N GLU A 249 -12.53 17.28 -31.89
CA GLU A 249 -12.25 16.80 -30.53
C GLU A 249 -13.53 16.32 -29.85
N GLY A 250 -13.36 15.62 -28.73
CA GLY A 250 -14.45 15.01 -27.98
C GLY A 250 -14.68 13.54 -28.33
N ASN A 251 -15.81 13.01 -27.89
CA ASN A 251 -16.21 11.61 -28.07
C ASN A 251 -17.74 11.46 -27.91
N ILE A 252 -18.26 10.27 -28.20
CA ILE A 252 -19.70 9.96 -28.10
C ILE A 252 -20.31 10.13 -26.70
N MET A 253 -19.46 10.21 -25.66
CA MET A 253 -19.91 10.43 -24.28
C MET A 253 -20.13 11.91 -23.99
N ASN A 254 -19.21 12.76 -24.42
CA ASN A 254 -19.14 14.18 -24.07
C ASN A 254 -19.62 15.12 -25.19
N GLY A 255 -19.88 14.58 -26.38
CA GLY A 255 -20.15 15.36 -27.59
C GLY A 255 -18.87 15.67 -28.36
N PHE A 256 -19.07 16.20 -29.56
CA PHE A 256 -18.02 16.58 -30.49
C PHE A 256 -18.02 18.09 -30.69
N TYR A 257 -16.84 18.66 -30.91
CA TYR A 257 -16.66 20.05 -31.29
C TYR A 257 -15.48 20.17 -32.26
N GLU A 258 -15.57 21.13 -33.17
CA GLU A 258 -14.53 21.44 -34.13
C GLU A 258 -13.40 22.28 -33.51
N VAL A 259 -12.18 22.03 -34.00
CA VAL A 259 -11.01 22.85 -33.73
C VAL A 259 -10.35 23.19 -35.06
N VAL A 260 -10.09 24.49 -35.26
CA VAL A 260 -9.47 25.04 -36.48
C VAL A 260 -8.07 25.51 -36.11
N GLU A 261 -7.04 24.89 -36.70
CA GLU A 261 -5.64 25.24 -36.44
C GLU A 261 -4.92 25.72 -37.72
N PRO A 262 -4.19 26.85 -37.65
CA PRO A 262 -3.32 27.30 -38.73
C PRO A 262 -1.94 26.62 -38.70
N TYR A 263 -1.40 26.37 -39.89
CA TYR A 263 -0.03 25.92 -40.17
C TYR A 263 0.73 26.92 -41.05
#